data_AF-A0A0E3NQF7-F1
#
_entry.id   AF-A0A0E3NQF7-F1
#
_cell.length_a   1.000
_cell.length_b   1.000
_cell.length_c   1.000
_cell.angle_alpha   90.00
_cell.angle_beta   90.00
_cell.angle_gamma   90.00
#
_symmetry.space_group_name_H-M   'P 1'
#
loop_
_entity.id
_entity.type
_entity.pdbx_description
1 polymer ?
#
loop_
_entity_poly.entity_id
_entity_poly.type
_entity_poly.pdbx_seq_one_letter_code
_entity_poly.pdbx_strand_id
1 'polypeptide(L)'
;MIISYDEKPGIQAIGNAYPDLMPVEGHYSTIARDYEYKRYGTLSLLAGIDLISGIIYYKVFEQHRSCEFVEYLKGLESTYLEEKIIIIPLV
;
A
#
# COMPACT_ATOMS: atom_id res chain seq x y z
N MET A 1 20.17 15.45 1.37
CA MET A 1 18.78 15.28 0.90
C MET A 1 17.73 15.36 2.02
N ILE A 2 16.52 15.86 1.71
CA ILE A 2 15.36 15.92 2.63
C ILE A 2 14.24 15.04 2.08
N ILE A 3 13.87 13.99 2.82
CA ILE A 3 12.81 13.07 2.47
C ILE A 3 11.62 13.32 3.39
N SER A 4 10.45 13.55 2.81
CA SER A 4 9.19 13.52 3.54
C SER A 4 8.65 12.09 3.53
N TYR A 5 8.42 11.52 4.70
CA TYR A 5 8.08 10.11 4.89
C TYR A 5 6.67 9.95 5.45
N ASP A 6 5.93 8.98 4.93
CA ASP A 6 4.63 8.55 5.43
C ASP A 6 4.51 7.02 5.39
N GLU A 7 3.69 6.47 6.28
CA GLU A 7 3.35 5.06 6.28
C GLU A 7 1.85 4.83 6.27
N LYS A 8 1.42 3.87 5.45
CA LYS A 8 0.05 3.41 5.42
C LYS A 8 0.01 1.92 5.74
N PRO A 9 -0.03 1.54 7.03
CA PRO A 9 -0.25 0.16 7.43
C PRO A 9 -1.71 -0.27 7.23
N GLY A 10 -1.92 -1.58 7.20
CA GLY A 10 -3.27 -2.18 7.20
C GLY A 10 -4.06 -1.99 5.91
N ILE A 11 -3.39 -1.80 4.76
CA ILE A 11 -4.04 -1.73 3.45
C ILE A 11 -4.63 -3.09 3.16
N GLN A 12 -5.96 -3.18 3.07
CA GLN A 12 -6.67 -4.44 2.89
C GLN A 12 -7.39 -4.46 1.54
N ALA A 13 -7.12 -5.49 0.73
CA ALA A 13 -7.93 -5.77 -0.44
C ALA A 13 -9.19 -6.55 -0.02
N ILE A 14 -10.34 -6.12 -0.55
CA ILE A 14 -11.63 -6.78 -0.41
C ILE A 14 -12.13 -7.20 -1.79
N GLY A 15 -12.76 -8.37 -1.87
CA GLY A 15 -13.46 -8.81 -3.08
C GLY A 15 -14.69 -9.63 -2.71
N ASN A 16 -15.60 -9.82 -3.65
CA ASN A 16 -16.79 -10.63 -3.43
C ASN A 16 -16.38 -12.11 -3.31
N ALA A 17 -17.08 -12.86 -2.46
CA ALA A 17 -16.85 -14.31 -2.34
C ALA A 17 -17.27 -15.05 -3.62
N TYR A 18 -18.33 -14.57 -4.28
CA TYR A 18 -18.88 -15.13 -5.51
C TYR A 18 -18.98 -14.06 -6.63
N PRO A 19 -18.96 -14.48 -7.91
CA PRO A 19 -19.18 -13.57 -9.02
C PRO A 19 -20.61 -13.03 -9.03
N ASP A 20 -20.78 -11.83 -9.57
CA ASP A 20 -22.09 -11.22 -9.79
C ASP A 20 -22.96 -12.11 -10.70
N LEU A 21 -24.20 -12.35 -10.29
CA LEU A 21 -25.18 -13.08 -11.10
C LEU A 21 -25.86 -12.10 -12.05
N MET A 22 -25.79 -12.40 -13.35
CA MET A 22 -26.41 -11.57 -14.37
C MET A 22 -27.95 -11.68 -14.34
N PRO A 23 -28.66 -10.63 -14.76
CA PRO A 23 -30.11 -10.68 -14.93
C PRO A 23 -30.52 -11.82 -15.86
N VAL A 24 -31.65 -12.46 -15.55
CA VAL A 24 -32.26 -13.50 -16.38
C VAL A 24 -33.61 -12.99 -16.84
N GLU A 25 -33.79 -12.89 -18.16
CA GLU A 25 -35.04 -12.43 -18.77
C GLU A 25 -36.23 -13.24 -18.22
N GLY A 26 -37.30 -12.55 -17.80
CA GLY A 26 -38.49 -13.17 -17.24
C GLY A 26 -38.41 -13.65 -15.78
N HIS A 27 -37.23 -13.63 -15.15
CA HIS A 27 -37.05 -14.11 -13.76
C HIS A 27 -36.40 -13.09 -12.84
N TYR A 28 -35.26 -12.51 -13.24
CA TYR A 28 -34.47 -11.58 -12.42
C TYR A 28 -34.05 -10.38 -13.27
N SER A 29 -34.51 -9.19 -12.94
CA SER A 29 -34.31 -7.98 -13.75
C SER A 29 -33.00 -7.21 -13.46
N THR A 30 -32.28 -7.56 -12.40
CA THR A 30 -31.09 -6.84 -11.93
C THR A 30 -29.91 -7.77 -11.72
N ILE A 31 -28.69 -7.22 -11.79
CA ILE A 31 -27.48 -7.92 -11.36
C ILE A 31 -27.59 -8.18 -9.86
N ALA A 32 -27.54 -9.45 -9.46
CA ALA A 32 -27.52 -9.82 -8.05
C ALA A 32 -26.07 -9.95 -7.59
N ARG A 33 -25.70 -9.13 -6.61
CA ARG A 33 -24.37 -9.15 -5.98
C ARG A 33 -24.46 -9.92 -4.68
N ASP A 34 -23.43 -10.71 -4.43
CA ASP A 34 -23.29 -11.37 -3.15
C ASP A 34 -22.92 -10.37 -2.04
N TYR A 35 -23.41 -10.62 -0.82
CA TYR A 35 -23.11 -9.78 0.34
C TYR A 35 -21.86 -10.25 1.09
N GLU A 36 -21.40 -11.48 0.85
CA GLU A 36 -20.20 -12.01 1.48
C GLU A 36 -18.94 -11.49 0.76
N TYR A 37 -17.99 -11.02 1.56
CA TYR A 37 -16.73 -10.50 1.07
C TYR A 37 -15.57 -11.30 1.64
N LYS A 38 -14.56 -11.50 0.79
CA LYS A 38 -13.29 -12.11 1.14
C LYS A 38 -12.25 -11.05 1.42
N ARG A 39 -11.55 -11.18 2.55
CA ARG A 39 -10.37 -10.38 2.88
C ARG A 39 -9.13 -11.12 2.38
N TYR A 40 -8.27 -10.42 1.63
CA TYR A 40 -7.03 -11.00 1.08
C TYR A 40 -5.80 -10.77 1.96
N GLY A 41 -6.01 -10.50 3.24
CA GLY A 41 -4.94 -10.06 4.14
C GLY A 41 -4.65 -8.57 4.00
N THR A 42 -3.64 -8.13 4.75
CA THR A 42 -3.24 -6.73 4.84
C THR A 42 -1.80 -6.54 4.37
N LEU A 43 -1.54 -5.41 3.73
CA LEU A 43 -0.21 -4.95 3.36
C LEU A 43 0.11 -3.64 4.07
N SER A 44 1.39 -3.33 4.16
CA SER A 44 1.90 -2.09 4.73
C SER A 44 2.76 -1.39 3.69
N LEU A 45 2.41 -0.15 3.36
CA LEU A 45 3.16 0.70 2.46
C LEU A 45 4.01 1.67 3.29
N LEU A 46 5.32 1.68 3.03
CA LEU A 46 6.25 2.68 3.52
C LEU A 46 6.72 3.49 2.32
N ALA A 47 6.54 4.82 2.36
CA ALA A 47 6.88 5.68 1.25
C ALA A 47 7.59 6.96 1.73
N GLY A 48 8.54 7.42 0.94
CA GLY A 48 9.23 8.69 1.14
C GLY A 48 9.42 9.40 -0.18
N ILE A 49 9.10 10.69 -0.20
CA ILE A 49 9.34 11.57 -1.35
C ILE A 49 10.53 12.47 -1.05
N ASP A 50 11.50 12.50 -1.97
CA ASP A 50 12.54 13.53 -1.95
C ASP A 50 11.92 14.87 -2.34
N LEU A 51 11.96 15.84 -1.43
CA LEU A 51 11.34 17.15 -1.62
C LEU A 51 12.06 18.02 -2.66
N ILE A 52 13.29 17.67 -3.05
CA ILE A 52 14.06 18.41 -4.05
C ILE A 52 13.82 17.82 -5.44
N SER A 53 14.04 16.51 -5.62
CA SER A 53 13.88 15.87 -6.93
C SER A 53 12.44 15.46 -7.27
N GLY A 54 11.57 15.34 -6.27
CA GLY A 54 10.22 14.80 -6.44
C GLY A 54 10.17 13.28 -6.63
N ILE A 55 11.30 12.58 -6.52
CA ILE A 55 11.35 11.13 -6.66
C ILE A 55 10.75 10.46 -5.43
N ILE A 56 9.89 9.48 -5.65
CA ILE A 56 9.26 8.68 -4.60
C ILE A 56 10.00 7.36 -4.48
N TYR A 57 10.46 7.05 -3.28
CA TYR A 57 10.95 5.74 -2.91
C TYR A 57 9.92 5.05 -2.01
N TYR A 58 9.57 3.80 -2.33
CA TYR A 58 8.55 3.08 -1.57
C TYR A 58 8.86 1.59 -1.47
N LYS A 59 8.34 0.96 -0.42
CA LYS A 59 8.32 -0.51 -0.28
C LYS A 59 6.97 -0.97 0.27
N VAL A 60 6.56 -2.15 -0.17
CA VAL A 60 5.34 -2.82 0.29
C VAL A 60 5.73 -4.09 1.02
N PHE A 61 5.19 -4.28 2.22
CA PHE A 61 5.47 -5.43 3.07
C PHE A 61 4.17 -6.10 3.52
N GLU A 62 4.22 -7.41 3.77
CA GLU A 62 3.09 -8.17 4.35
C GLU A 62 2.92 -7.91 5.85
N GLN A 63 3.97 -7.46 6.52
CA GLN A 63 3.99 -7.16 7.95
C GLN A 63 4.45 -5.73 8.20
N HIS A 64 4.10 -5.19 9.37
CA HIS A 64 4.54 -3.87 9.83
C HIS A 64 5.31 -4.05 11.13
N ARG A 65 6.60 -4.35 11.03
CA ARG A 65 7.52 -4.45 12.18
C ARG A 65 8.73 -3.55 11.93
N SER A 66 9.53 -3.39 12.97
CA SER A 66 10.74 -2.57 12.89
C SER A 66 11.77 -3.07 11.87
N CYS A 67 11.81 -4.38 11.58
CA CYS A 67 12.76 -4.93 10.62
C CYS A 67 12.48 -4.49 9.18
N GLU A 68 11.21 -4.40 8.79
CA GLU A 68 10.80 -3.89 7.47
C GLU A 68 11.16 -2.41 7.33
N PHE A 69 10.99 -1.61 8.40
CA PHE A 69 11.43 -0.22 8.41
C PHE A 69 12.95 -0.08 8.27
N VAL A 70 13.74 -0.91 8.96
CA VAL A 70 15.21 -0.92 8.79
C VAL A 70 15.58 -1.32 7.35
N GLU A 71 14.87 -2.27 6.75
CA GLU A 71 15.10 -2.68 5.36
C GLU A 71 14.75 -1.58 4.36
N TYR A 72 13.74 -0.77 4.66
CA TYR A 72 13.41 0.44 3.90
C TYR A 72 14.56 1.46 3.99
N LEU A 73 15.07 1.75 5.19
CA LEU A 73 16.17 2.69 5.40
C LEU A 73 17.46 2.26 4.70
N LYS A 74 17.82 0.98 4.74
CA LYS A 74 18.98 0.44 4.01
C LYS A 74 18.86 0.64 2.50
N GLY A 75 17.65 0.49 1.96
CA GLY A 75 17.40 0.72 0.54
C GLY A 75 17.48 2.20 0.16
N LEU A 76 17.03 3.10 1.04
CA LEU A 76 17.26 4.54 0.87
C LEU A 76 18.75 4.88 0.88
N GLU A 77 19.52 4.37 1.84
CA GLU A 77 20.96 4.57 1.93
C GLU A 77 21.69 4.09 0.65
N SER A 78 21.28 2.95 0.09
CA SER A 78 21.82 2.44 -1.17
C SER A 78 21.43 3.28 -2.39
N THR A 79 20.29 3.97 -2.36
CA THR A 79 19.79 4.76 -3.50
C THR A 79 20.47 6.13 -3.54
N TYR A 80 20.78 6.69 -2.38
CA TYR A 80 21.32 8.03 -2.23
C TYR A 80 22.68 7.99 -1.55
N LEU A 81 23.67 7.50 -2.30
CA LEU A 81 25.05 7.32 -1.82
C LEU A 81 25.68 8.68 -1.48
N GLU A 82 26.33 8.76 -0.32
CA GLU A 82 27.15 9.91 0.13
C GLU A 82 26.41 11.21 0.51
N GLU A 83 25.08 11.22 0.54
CA GLU A 83 24.32 12.35 1.06
C GLU A 83 23.80 12.11 2.49
N LYS A 84 23.92 13.12 3.35
CA LYS A 84 23.18 13.14 4.61
C LYS A 84 21.68 13.16 4.30
N ILE A 85 20.98 12.10 4.68
CA ILE A 85 19.52 11.98 4.53
C ILE A 85 18.85 12.52 5.81
N ILE A 86 17.95 13.49 5.63
CA ILE A 86 17.07 13.99 6.70
C ILE A 86 15.67 13.50 6.40
N ILE A 87 15.07 12.74 7.31
CA ILE A 87 13.71 12.22 7.18
C ILE A 87 12.77 13.09 8.02
N ILE A 88 11.74 13.64 7.38
CA ILE A 88 10.66 14.39 8.01
C ILE A 88 9.41 13.51 7.97
N PRO A 89 8.97 12.93 9.10
CA PRO A 89 7.72 12.19 9.15
C PRO A 89 6.54 13.15 9.00
N LEU A 90 5.62 12.83 8.09
CA LEU A 90 4.29 13.42 8.04
C LEU A 90 3.42 12.61 9.01
N VAL A 91 2.94 13.26 10.05
CA VAL A 91 1.98 12.71 11.02
C VAL A 91 0.75 13.61 11.03
#